data_AF-A0A1M4UBG6-F1
#
_entry.id   AF-A0A1M4UBG6-F1
#
_cell.length_a   1.000
_cell.length_b   1.000
_cell.length_c   1.000
_cell.angle_alpha   90.00
_cell.angle_beta   90.00
_cell.angle_gamma   90.00
#
_symmetry.space_group_name_H-M   'P 1'
#
loop_
_entity.id
_entity.type
_entity.pdbx_description
1 polymer ?
#
loop_
_entity_poly.entity_id
_entity_poly.type
_entity_poly.pdbx_seq_one_letter_code
_entity_poly.pdbx_strand_id
1 'polypeptide(L)' 'MFDLIVTDFKGSTITVGITGVAALITGEVIDGENNIIGLRLAGGNKVYIAADLIAFFF' A
#
# COMPACT_ATOMS: atom_id res chain seq x y z
N MET A 1 8.73 -6.36 2.08
CA MET A 1 7.63 -5.73 1.32
C MET A 1 7.65 -4.21 1.46
N PHE A 2 7.69 -3.70 2.70
CA PHE A 2 7.75 -2.27 3.00
C PHE A 2 8.83 -1.52 2.21
N ASP A 3 10.11 -1.89 2.36
CA ASP A 3 11.22 -1.17 1.73
C ASP A 3 11.09 -1.09 0.21
N LEU A 4 10.72 -2.20 -0.43
CA LEU A 4 10.45 -2.30 -1.87
C LEU A 4 9.36 -1.31 -2.31
N ILE A 5 8.20 -1.33 -1.65
CA ILE A 5 7.07 -0.48 -2.05
C ILE A 5 7.38 1.01 -1.81
N VAL A 6 7.94 1.35 -0.64
CA VAL A 6 8.18 2.76 -0.28
C VAL A 6 9.37 3.36 -1.02
N THR A 7 10.36 2.55 -1.41
CA THR A 7 11.54 3.04 -2.13
C THR A 7 11.32 3.05 -3.64
N ASP A 8 10.84 1.94 -4.20
CA ASP A 8 10.81 1.74 -5.65
C ASP A 8 9.46 2.11 -6.28
N PHE A 9 8.37 2.07 -5.50
CA PHE A 9 7.01 2.33 -6.00
C PHE A 9 6.40 3.64 -5.47
N LYS A 10 7.18 4.49 -4.79
CA LYS A 10 6.69 5.81 -4.34
C LYS A 10 6.21 6.65 -5.52
N GLY A 11 5.03 7.25 -5.39
CA GLY A 11 4.34 8.00 -6.44
C GLY A 11 3.67 7.12 -7.51
N SER A 12 3.85 5.79 -7.45
CA SER A 12 3.18 4.85 -8.36
C SER A 12 1.84 4.42 -7.79
N THR A 13 0.87 4.19 -8.67
CA THR A 13 -0.39 3.55 -8.30
C THR A 13 -0.19 2.04 -8.32
N ILE A 14 -0.45 1.39 -7.18
CA ILE A 14 -0.37 -0.06 -7.02
C ILE A 14 -1.71 -0.60 -6.53
N THR A 15 -1.95 -1.89 -6.74
CA THR A 15 -3.02 -2.63 -6.08
C THR A 15 -2.43 -3.62 -5.10
N VAL A 16 -2.87 -3.56 -3.85
CA VAL A 16 -2.43 -4.47 -2.77
C VAL A 16 -3.55 -5.42 -2.37
N GLY A 17 -3.22 -6.70 -2.21
CA GLY A 17 -4.10 -7.69 -1.60
C GLY A 17 -3.79 -7.86 -0.11
N ILE A 18 -4.81 -7.89 0.74
CA ILE A 18 -4.67 -7.96 2.20
C ILE A 18 -4.79 -9.41 2.69
N THR A 19 -3.89 -9.86 3.56
CA THR A 19 -3.95 -11.18 4.18
C THR A 19 -5.14 -11.28 5.13
N GLY A 20 -5.80 -12.44 5.14
CA GLY A 20 -6.94 -12.71 6.05
C GLY A 20 -8.25 -11.99 5.68
N VAL A 21 -8.25 -11.15 4.64
CA VAL A 21 -9.45 -10.46 4.16
C VAL A 21 -9.51 -10.54 2.64
N ALA A 22 -10.67 -10.86 2.05
CA ALA A 22 -10.88 -10.82 0.61
C ALA A 22 -11.03 -9.36 0.11
N ALA A 23 -10.02 -8.53 0.33
CA ALA A 23 -10.02 -7.12 -0.04
C ALA A 23 -8.79 -6.78 -0.90
N LEU A 24 -9.04 -6.00 -1.96
CA LEU A 24 -8.03 -5.37 -2.80
C LEU A 24 -8.13 -3.86 -2.63
N ILE A 25 -7.00 -3.20 -2.47
CA ILE A 25 -6.92 -1.74 -2.30
C ILE A 25 -6.00 -1.18 -3.37
N THR A 26 -6.52 -0.27 -4.19
CA THR A 26 -5.75 0.41 -5.23
C THR A 26 -5.51 1.87 -4.84
N GLY A 27 -4.25 2.31 -4.86
CA GLY A 27 -3.89 3.69 -4.54
C GLY A 27 -2.45 4.04 -4.88
N GLU A 28 -2.17 5.33 -4.92
CA GLU A 28 -0.84 5.90 -5.10
C GLU A 28 -0.04 5.75 -3.80
N VAL A 29 1.18 5.20 -3.87
CA VAL A 29 2.08 5.13 -2.72
C VAL A 29 2.60 6.52 -2.39
N ILE A 30 2.19 7.08 -1.24
CA ILE A 30 2.51 8.47 -0.88
C ILE A 30 3.58 8.58 0.20
N ASP A 31 3.57 7.67 1.16
CA ASP A 31 4.52 7.63 2.27
C ASP A 31 4.60 6.22 2.84
N GLY A 32 5.55 6.04 3.75
CA GLY A 32 5.61 4.88 4.61
C GLY A 32 6.60 5.08 5.74
N GLU A 33 6.22 4.64 6.93
CA GLU A 33 7.03 4.74 8.15
C GLU A 33 6.69 3.56 9.07
N ASN A 34 7.67 3.08 9.85
CA ASN A 34 7.45 2.04 10.88
C ASN A 34 6.70 0.80 10.35
N ASN A 35 7.07 0.33 9.15
CA ASN A 35 6.45 -0.81 8.47
C ASN A 35 4.97 -0.58 8.04
N ILE A 36 4.50 0.67 8.00
CA ILE A 36 3.17 1.06 7.54
C ILE A 36 3.28 1.81 6.22
N ILE A 37 2.52 1.40 5.22
CA ILE A 37 2.48 2.00 3.89
C ILE A 37 1.23 2.88 3.79
N GLY A 38 1.40 4.12 3.36
CA GLY A 38 0.31 5.02 3.05
C GLY A 38 -0.02 5.02 1.56
N LEU A 39 -1.28 4.75 1.25
CA LEU A 39 -1.84 4.83 -0.10
C LEU A 39 -2.86 5.98 -0.18
N ARG A 40 -2.78 6.79 -1.23
CA ARG A 40 -3.84 7.75 -1.61
C ARG A 40 -4.76 7.09 -2.63
N LEU A 41 -6.04 6.97 -2.29
CA LEU A 41 -7.08 6.41 -3.16
C LEU A 41 -7.52 7.45 -4.21
N ALA A 42 -8.23 6.98 -5.25
CA ALA A 42 -8.75 7.84 -6.32
C ALA A 42 -9.63 9.01 -5.83
N GLY A 43 -10.34 8.82 -4.70
CA GLY A 43 -11.16 9.87 -4.07
C GLY A 43 -10.37 10.85 -3.17
N GLY A 44 -9.04 10.76 -3.13
CA GLY A 44 -8.17 11.58 -2.28
C GLY A 44 -8.06 11.10 -0.82
N ASN A 45 -8.92 10.17 -0.40
CA ASN A 45 -8.81 9.50 0.89
C ASN A 45 -7.48 8.77 1.02
N LYS A 46 -6.95 8.72 2.25
CA LYS A 46 -5.72 7.99 2.56
C LYS A 46 -6.03 6.73 3.33
N VAL A 47 -5.31 5.66 3.03
CA VAL A 47 -5.36 4.40 3.75
C VAL A 47 -3.95 4.04 4.19
N TYR A 48 -3.83 3.57 5.43
CA TYR A 48 -2.57 3.14 6.01
C TYR A 48 -2.62 1.65 6.31
N ILE A 49 -1.65 0.91 5.80
CA ILE A 49 -1.67 -0.55 5.79
C ILE A 49 -0.33 -1.04 6.34
N ALA A 50 -0.35 -1.87 7.37
CA ALA A 50 0.85 -2.56 7.82
C ALA A 50 1.36 -3.48 6.71
N ALA A 51 2.64 -3.37 6.34
CA ALA A 51 3.19 -4.11 5.22
C ALA A 51 3.17 -5.63 5.43
N ASP A 52 3.16 -6.09 6.68
CA ASP A 52 3.04 -7.51 7.05
C ASP A 52 1.66 -8.09 6.72
N LEU A 53 0.64 -7.23 6.56
CA LEU A 53 -0.71 -7.62 6.15
C LEU A 53 -0.88 -7.63 4.63
N ILE A 54 0.13 -7.23 3.86
CA ILE A 54 0.06 -7.31 2.40
C ILE A 54 0.46 -8.72 1.99
N ALA A 55 -0.39 -9.38 1.20
CA ALA A 55 -0.12 -10.71 0.68
C ALA A 55 0.68 -10.63 -0.63
N PHE A 56 0.28 -9.70 -1.50
CA PHE A 56 0.88 -9.44 -2.81
C PHE A 56 0.51 -8.02 -3.26
N PHE A 57 1.24 -7.51 -4.24
CA PHE A 57 0.91 -6.27 -4.93
C PHE A 57 1.30 -6.34 -6.41
N PHE A 58 0.70 -5.49 -7.24
CA PHE A 58 1.02 -5.31 -8.65
C PHE A 58 0.69 -3.89 -9.12
#